data_AF-A0A399E8X4-F1
#
_entry.id   AF-A0A399E8X4-F1
#
_cell.length_a   1.000
_cell.length_b   1.000
_cell.length_c   1.000
_cell.angle_alpha   90.00
_cell.angle_beta   90.00
_cell.angle_gamma   90.00
#
_symmetry.space_group_name_H-M   'P 1'
#
loop_
_entity.id
_entity.type
_entity.pdbx_description
1 polymer ?
#
loop_
_entity_poly.entity_id
_entity_poly.type
_entity_poly.pdbx_seq_one_letter_code
_entity_poly.pdbx_strand_id
1 'polypeptide(L)'
;MKPEELRELLPLYALDALPEAERQAVEEVLERHPELQAELRALLETAADLSQGVPPVAPRGELKARVMGRIRRAPPPGPKRSPWPRVLAQAAAVLLLAALAWGGGWAYRWWPWVQAFTDPKARVETLVDENGKAVGRAIYRPDGRTLVYVDLPPPPPGKTYQLWGVNQADHVALPTFEGKFVEFTMPPGFQEVHVTEEPEGGSPFPHEIRALPRD
;
A
#
# COMPACT_ATOMS: atom_id res chain seq x y z
N MET A 1 15.03 23.59 -36.05
CA MET A 1 15.89 22.59 -36.69
C MET A 1 15.17 21.26 -36.67
N LYS A 2 15.16 20.51 -37.77
CA LYS A 2 14.52 19.19 -37.80
C LYS A 2 15.42 18.12 -37.14
N PRO A 3 14.88 17.00 -36.64
CA PRO A 3 15.69 15.95 -36.02
C PRO A 3 16.77 15.36 -36.93
N GLU A 4 16.53 15.33 -38.24
CA GLU A 4 17.46 14.81 -39.24
C GLU A 4 18.65 15.77 -39.43
N GLU A 5 18.38 17.08 -39.53
CA GLU A 5 19.40 18.13 -39.58
C GLU A 5 20.24 18.13 -38.29
N LEU A 6 19.62 17.85 -37.14
CA LEU A 6 20.32 17.70 -35.86
C LEU A 6 21.32 16.56 -35.87
N ARG A 7 20.94 15.40 -36.40
CA ARG A 7 21.81 14.22 -36.49
C ARG A 7 23.06 14.51 -37.33
N GLU A 8 22.93 15.28 -38.41
CA GLU A 8 24.06 15.68 -39.26
C GLU A 8 25.05 16.62 -38.53
N LEU A 9 24.57 17.44 -37.59
CA LEU A 9 25.42 18.35 -36.82
C LEU A 9 26.06 17.71 -35.58
N LEU A 10 25.56 16.56 -35.08
CA LEU A 10 26.09 15.92 -33.87
C LEU A 10 27.60 15.58 -33.95
N PRO A 11 28.15 15.05 -35.06
CA PRO A 11 29.59 14.78 -35.15
C PRO A 11 30.44 16.05 -35.07
N LEU A 12 29.97 17.14 -35.69
CA LEU A 12 30.65 18.44 -35.64
C LEU A 12 30.55 19.07 -34.25
N TYR A 13 29.40 18.92 -33.59
CA TYR A 13 29.21 19.32 -32.20
C TYR A 13 30.16 18.56 -31.25
N ALA A 14 30.26 17.24 -31.41
CA ALA A 14 31.12 16.39 -30.59
C ALA A 14 32.62 16.73 -30.73
N LEU A 15 33.05 17.19 -31.90
CA LEU A 15 34.41 17.66 -32.18
C LEU A 15 34.64 19.15 -31.86
N ASP A 16 33.67 19.82 -31.25
CA ASP A 16 33.74 21.26 -30.94
C ASP A 16 33.91 22.14 -32.18
N ALA A 17 33.49 21.66 -33.36
CA ALA A 17 33.75 22.26 -34.67
C ALA A 17 32.60 23.14 -35.20
N LEU A 18 31.55 23.35 -34.40
CA LEU A 18 30.41 24.21 -34.78
C LEU A 18 30.62 25.67 -34.36
N PRO A 19 30.18 26.64 -35.18
CA PRO A 19 30.03 28.04 -34.77
C PRO A 19 29.11 28.19 -33.56
N GLU A 20 29.34 29.21 -32.74
CA GLU A 20 28.60 29.44 -31.49
C GLU A 20 27.07 29.51 -31.70
N ALA A 21 26.61 30.15 -32.78
CA ALA A 21 25.19 30.27 -33.08
C ALA A 21 24.53 28.90 -33.40
N GLU A 22 25.24 28.03 -34.13
CA GLU A 22 24.75 26.68 -34.48
C GLU A 22 24.80 25.75 -33.28
N ARG A 23 25.85 25.88 -32.44
CA ARG A 23 25.98 25.14 -31.18
C ARG A 23 24.80 25.40 -30.25
N GLN A 24 24.43 26.67 -30.06
CA GLN A 24 23.28 27.03 -29.23
C GLN A 24 21.97 26.46 -29.77
N ALA A 25 21.79 26.47 -31.10
CA ALA A 25 20.63 25.86 -31.74
C ALA A 25 20.58 24.33 -31.55
N VAL A 26 21.74 23.65 -31.63
CA VAL A 26 21.87 22.20 -31.34
C VAL A 26 21.52 21.89 -29.88
N GLU A 27 22.03 22.67 -28.92
CA GLU A 27 21.77 22.48 -27.48
C GLU A 27 20.29 22.64 -27.12
N GLU A 28 19.64 23.68 -27.65
CA GLU A 28 18.21 23.94 -27.41
C GLU A 28 17.32 22.80 -27.92
N VAL A 29 17.69 22.18 -29.03
CA VAL A 29 16.92 21.07 -29.62
C VAL A 29 17.26 19.74 -28.93
N LEU A 30 18.50 19.52 -28.49
CA LEU A 30 18.91 18.33 -27.73
C LEU A 30 18.19 18.20 -26.38
N GLU A 31 17.79 19.31 -25.74
CA GLU A 31 16.97 19.28 -24.53
C GLU A 31 15.56 18.71 -24.79
N ARG A 32 15.05 18.84 -26.02
CA ARG A 32 13.70 18.40 -26.42
C ARG A 32 13.67 17.00 -27.01
N HIS A 33 14.82 16.45 -27.40
CA HIS A 33 14.98 15.18 -28.10
C HIS A 33 15.94 14.23 -27.36
N PRO A 34 15.52 13.66 -26.21
CA PRO A 34 16.36 12.79 -25.40
C PRO A 34 16.83 11.51 -26.11
N GLU A 35 16.15 11.09 -27.17
CA GLU A 35 16.51 9.94 -28.00
C GLU A 35 17.87 10.10 -28.70
N LEU A 36 18.31 11.33 -28.98
CA LEU A 36 19.59 11.63 -29.63
C LEU A 36 20.76 11.71 -28.64
N GLN A 37 20.49 11.68 -27.32
CA GLN A 37 21.53 11.76 -26.29
C GLN A 37 22.46 10.53 -26.30
N ALA A 38 21.93 9.36 -26.62
CA ALA A 38 22.73 8.13 -26.70
C ALA A 38 23.74 8.19 -27.85
N GLU A 39 23.33 8.74 -28.99
CA GLU A 39 24.17 8.91 -30.17
C GLU A 39 25.25 9.98 -29.96
N LEU A 40 24.87 11.13 -29.39
CA LEU A 40 25.84 12.15 -28.99
C LEU A 40 26.89 11.59 -28.02
N ARG A 41 26.48 10.77 -27.04
CA ARG A 41 27.42 10.13 -26.12
C ARG A 41 28.42 9.23 -26.85
N ALA A 42 27.97 8.39 -27.78
CA ALA A 42 28.85 7.52 -28.56
C ALA A 42 29.86 8.31 -29.42
N LEU A 43 29.43 9.45 -29.99
CA LEU A 43 30.31 10.35 -30.75
C LEU A 43 31.34 11.03 -29.84
N LEU A 44 30.94 11.48 -28.65
CA LEU A 44 31.84 12.08 -27.66
C LEU A 44 32.89 11.08 -27.15
N GLU A 45 32.52 9.81 -26.94
CA GLU A 45 33.46 8.75 -26.58
C GLU A 45 34.50 8.53 -27.67
N THR A 46 34.07 8.48 -28.93
CA THR A 46 34.98 8.37 -30.09
C THR A 46 35.92 9.58 -30.18
N ALA A 47 35.41 10.79 -29.95
CA ALA A 47 36.23 12.00 -29.92
C ALA A 47 37.24 11.99 -28.76
N ALA A 48 36.86 11.45 -27.59
CA ALA A 48 37.76 11.28 -26.45
C ALA A 48 38.88 10.28 -26.75
N ASP A 49 38.61 9.18 -27.45
CA ASP A 49 39.63 8.21 -27.85
C ASP A 49 40.70 8.85 -28.77
N LEU A 50 40.29 9.73 -29.69
CA LEU A 50 41.23 10.48 -30.53
C LEU A 50 42.21 11.33 -29.70
N SER A 51 41.77 11.86 -28.55
CA SER A 51 42.60 12.70 -27.67
C SER A 51 43.77 11.93 -27.02
N GLN A 52 43.67 10.61 -26.87
CA GLN A 52 44.73 9.76 -26.29
C GLN A 52 46.01 9.77 -27.14
N GLY A 53 45.90 10.05 -28.45
CA GLY A 53 47.04 10.14 -29.36
C GLY A 53 47.82 11.45 -29.27
N VAL A 54 47.37 12.41 -28.46
CA VAL A 54 47.98 13.74 -28.33
C VAL A 54 48.90 13.79 -27.11
N PRO A 55 50.15 14.30 -27.23
CA PRO A 55 51.04 14.40 -26.08
C PRO A 55 50.46 15.31 -24.98
N PRO A 56 50.53 14.92 -23.70
CA PRO A 56 49.94 15.69 -22.61
C PRO A 56 50.72 17.01 -22.40
N VAL A 57 50.00 18.12 -22.35
CA VAL A 57 50.55 19.45 -22.03
C VAL A 57 50.24 19.79 -20.58
N ALA A 58 51.26 20.10 -19.79
CA ALA A 58 51.09 20.45 -18.39
C ALA A 58 50.27 21.75 -18.24
N PRO A 59 49.14 21.74 -17.49
CA PRO A 59 48.38 22.96 -17.24
C PRO A 59 49.12 23.89 -16.27
N ARG A 60 48.80 25.18 -16.30
CA ARG A 60 49.30 26.15 -15.30
C ARG A 60 48.95 25.68 -13.88
N GLY A 61 49.89 25.74 -12.94
CA GLY A 61 49.74 25.16 -11.59
C GLY A 61 48.53 25.67 -10.79
N GLU A 62 48.07 26.90 -11.07
CA GLU A 62 46.89 27.49 -10.42
C GLU A 62 45.54 27.00 -10.97
N LEU A 63 45.51 26.37 -12.15
CA LEU A 63 44.27 26.05 -12.86
C LEU A 63 43.36 25.16 -12.01
N LYS A 64 43.94 24.13 -11.38
CA LYS A 64 43.22 23.22 -10.48
C LYS A 64 42.59 23.96 -9.30
N ALA A 65 43.36 24.83 -8.64
CA ALA A 65 42.87 25.61 -7.51
C ALA A 65 41.74 26.58 -7.92
N ARG A 66 41.87 27.22 -9.09
CA ARG A 66 40.86 28.12 -9.65
C ARG A 66 39.55 27.41 -9.98
N VAL A 67 39.61 26.23 -10.60
CA VAL A 67 38.41 25.44 -10.94
C VAL A 67 37.73 24.92 -9.69
N MET A 68 38.48 24.34 -8.75
CA MET A 68 37.93 23.86 -7.47
C MET A 68 37.31 24.99 -6.64
N GLY A 69 37.89 26.19 -6.70
CA GLY A 69 37.34 27.39 -6.08
C GLY A 69 35.98 27.80 -6.68
N ARG A 70 35.78 27.66 -8.00
CA ARG A 70 34.48 27.92 -8.65
C ARG A 70 33.44 26.88 -8.28
N ILE A 71 33.79 25.58 -8.30
CA ILE A 71 32.85 24.50 -7.96
C ILE A 71 32.34 24.66 -6.52
N ARG A 72 33.21 25.00 -5.57
CA ARG A 72 32.82 25.24 -4.16
C ARG A 72 31.90 26.45 -3.96
N ARG A 73 31.93 27.41 -4.89
CA ARG A 73 31.10 28.63 -4.86
C ARG A 73 29.81 28.48 -5.66
N ALA A 74 29.71 27.46 -6.51
CA ALA A 74 28.48 27.18 -7.24
C ALA A 74 27.41 26.73 -6.24
N PRO A 75 26.20 27.32 -6.28
CA PRO A 75 25.11 26.85 -5.44
C PRO A 75 24.83 25.37 -5.76
N PRO A 76 24.55 24.53 -4.76
CA PRO A 76 24.15 23.15 -5.01
C PRO A 76 22.93 23.15 -5.93
N PRO A 77 22.79 22.16 -6.84
CA PRO A 77 21.62 22.07 -7.71
C PRO A 77 20.37 22.06 -6.82
N GLY A 78 19.61 23.15 -6.88
CA GLY A 78 18.37 23.28 -6.13
C GLY A 78 17.38 22.21 -6.60
N PRO A 79 16.50 21.68 -5.73
CA PRO A 79 15.46 20.76 -6.16
C PRO A 79 14.64 21.42 -7.28
N LYS A 80 14.52 20.74 -8.43
CA LYS A 80 13.64 21.16 -9.54
C LYS A 80 12.24 21.32 -8.98
N ARG A 81 11.81 22.56 -8.75
CA ARG A 81 10.45 22.87 -8.27
C ARG A 81 9.49 22.53 -9.41
N SER A 82 8.93 21.33 -9.37
CA SER A 82 7.84 20.93 -10.26
C SER A 82 6.69 21.93 -10.10
N PRO A 83 6.15 22.50 -11.19
CA PRO A 83 5.11 23.53 -11.15
C PRO A 83 3.72 22.95 -10.91
N TRP A 84 3.61 21.84 -10.20
CA TRP A 84 2.30 21.29 -9.83
C TRP A 84 1.72 22.17 -8.72
N PRO A 85 0.55 22.81 -8.93
CA PRO A 85 0.03 23.80 -8.00
C PRO A 85 -0.29 23.13 -6.66
N ARG A 86 0.06 23.81 -5.57
CA ARG A 86 -0.11 23.39 -4.16
C ARG A 86 -1.50 22.80 -3.83
N VAL A 87 -2.50 23.09 -4.64
CA VAL A 87 -3.86 22.54 -4.60
C VAL A 87 -3.88 21.01 -4.74
N LEU A 88 -3.04 20.42 -5.61
CA LEU A 88 -2.95 18.95 -5.76
C LEU A 88 -2.31 18.28 -4.55
N ALA A 89 -1.32 18.94 -3.92
CA ALA A 89 -0.70 18.44 -2.70
C ALA A 89 -1.67 18.52 -1.49
N GLN A 90 -2.50 19.56 -1.42
CA GLN A 90 -3.54 19.67 -0.39
C GLN A 90 -4.65 18.63 -0.58
N ALA A 91 -5.11 18.40 -1.81
CA ALA A 91 -6.07 17.35 -2.11
C ALA A 91 -5.52 15.95 -1.78
N ALA A 92 -4.25 15.68 -2.09
CA ALA A 92 -3.58 14.43 -1.73
C ALA A 92 -3.46 14.25 -0.21
N ALA A 93 -3.18 15.32 0.54
CA ALA A 93 -3.11 15.28 2.00
C ALA A 93 -4.48 15.02 2.65
N VAL A 94 -5.55 15.64 2.12
CA VAL A 94 -6.93 15.38 2.59
C VAL A 94 -7.35 13.95 2.26
N LEU A 95 -7.02 13.44 1.07
CA LEU A 95 -7.28 12.05 0.71
C LEU A 95 -6.46 11.06 1.54
N LEU A 96 -5.21 11.38 1.88
CA LEU A 96 -4.40 10.59 2.80
C LEU A 96 -4.97 10.61 4.22
N LEU A 97 -5.40 11.76 4.74
CA LEU A 97 -6.05 11.86 6.05
C LEU A 97 -7.41 11.17 6.06
N ALA A 98 -8.18 11.25 4.97
CA ALA A 98 -9.42 10.50 4.81
C ALA A 98 -9.14 9.00 4.72
N ALA A 99 -8.12 8.56 3.99
CA ALA A 99 -7.72 7.15 3.91
C ALA A 99 -7.12 6.63 5.23
N LEU A 100 -6.42 7.45 6.00
CA LEU A 100 -5.98 7.12 7.35
C LEU A 100 -7.12 7.17 8.37
N ALA A 101 -8.10 8.05 8.23
CA ALA A 101 -9.28 8.06 9.08
C ALA A 101 -10.19 6.86 8.77
N TRP A 102 -10.33 6.52 7.49
CA TRP A 102 -11.16 5.41 7.02
C TRP A 102 -10.46 4.06 7.24
N GLY A 103 -9.21 3.93 6.83
CA GLY A 103 -8.37 2.73 7.00
C GLY A 103 -7.85 2.57 8.42
N GLY A 104 -7.51 3.66 9.10
CA GLY A 104 -7.17 3.65 10.52
C GLY A 104 -8.40 3.41 11.38
N GLY A 105 -9.58 3.94 11.05
CA GLY A 105 -10.84 3.62 11.76
C GLY A 105 -11.28 2.16 11.59
N TRP A 106 -11.08 1.58 10.40
CA TRP A 106 -11.25 0.14 10.17
C TRP A 106 -10.21 -0.70 10.92
N ALA A 107 -8.93 -0.34 10.85
CA ALA A 107 -7.86 -1.05 11.53
C ALA A 107 -7.92 -0.92 13.07
N TYR A 108 -8.30 0.24 13.61
CA TYR A 108 -8.48 0.46 15.07
C TYR A 108 -9.67 -0.33 15.60
N ARG A 109 -10.75 -0.46 14.81
CA ARG A 109 -11.90 -1.30 15.16
C ARG A 109 -11.50 -2.77 15.29
N TRP A 110 -10.47 -3.21 14.55
CA TRP A 110 -10.00 -4.60 14.54
C TRP A 110 -8.76 -4.83 15.40
N TRP A 111 -8.09 -3.77 15.88
CA TRP A 111 -6.90 -3.83 16.73
C TRP A 111 -7.10 -4.65 18.01
N PRO A 112 -8.24 -4.57 18.72
CA PRO A 112 -8.52 -5.43 19.87
C PRO A 112 -8.57 -6.93 19.52
N TRP A 113 -8.95 -7.30 18.29
CA TRP A 113 -9.06 -8.70 17.87
C TRP A 113 -7.71 -9.35 17.61
N VAL A 114 -6.74 -8.61 17.05
CA VAL A 114 -5.36 -9.11 16.91
C VAL A 114 -4.78 -9.44 18.29
N GLN A 115 -5.11 -8.66 19.32
CA GLN A 115 -4.72 -8.96 20.69
C GLN A 115 -5.49 -10.16 21.28
N ALA A 116 -6.78 -10.33 20.95
CA ALA A 116 -7.56 -11.48 21.41
C ALA A 116 -7.02 -12.83 20.88
N PHE A 117 -6.51 -12.87 19.64
CA PHE A 117 -5.84 -14.06 19.09
C PHE A 117 -4.48 -14.38 19.76
N THR A 118 -3.91 -13.43 20.50
CA THR A 118 -2.59 -13.59 21.16
C THR A 118 -2.69 -13.75 22.67
N ASP A 119 -3.91 -13.72 23.25
CA ASP A 119 -4.11 -13.96 24.68
C ASP A 119 -3.96 -15.46 24.99
N PRO A 120 -2.90 -15.88 25.72
CA PRO A 120 -2.66 -17.30 26.00
C PRO A 120 -3.71 -17.92 26.93
N LYS A 121 -4.59 -17.12 27.55
CA LYS A 121 -5.69 -17.59 28.40
C LYS A 121 -7.03 -17.68 27.67
N ALA A 122 -7.09 -17.29 26.39
CA ALA A 122 -8.31 -17.43 25.62
C ALA A 122 -8.59 -18.91 25.32
N ARG A 123 -9.81 -19.37 25.63
CA ARG A 123 -10.28 -20.69 25.18
C ARG A 123 -10.82 -20.54 23.76
N VAL A 124 -10.37 -21.39 22.85
CA VAL A 124 -10.83 -21.37 21.45
C VAL A 124 -11.49 -22.68 21.09
N GLU A 125 -12.72 -22.59 20.60
CA GLU A 125 -13.51 -23.73 20.14
C GLU A 125 -13.77 -23.63 18.64
N THR A 126 -13.78 -24.76 17.96
CA THR A 126 -14.13 -24.84 16.55
C THR A 126 -15.63 -25.05 16.43
N LEU A 127 -16.26 -24.25 15.58
CA LEU A 127 -17.66 -24.43 15.21
C LEU A 127 -17.75 -25.27 13.94
N VAL A 128 -18.61 -26.29 13.95
CA VAL A 128 -18.84 -27.20 12.83
C VAL A 128 -20.30 -27.14 12.36
N ASP A 129 -20.51 -27.37 11.07
CA ASP A 129 -21.85 -27.55 10.51
C ASP A 129 -22.43 -28.96 10.81
N GLU A 130 -23.65 -29.21 10.34
CA GLU A 130 -24.34 -30.50 10.45
C GLU A 130 -23.53 -31.69 9.88
N ASN A 131 -22.59 -31.43 8.95
CA ASN A 131 -21.74 -32.44 8.33
C ASN A 131 -20.38 -32.59 9.04
N GLY A 132 -20.16 -31.87 10.14
CA GLY A 132 -18.89 -31.86 10.87
C GLY A 132 -17.79 -31.02 10.21
N LYS A 133 -18.10 -30.25 9.16
CA LYS A 133 -17.14 -29.36 8.50
C LYS A 133 -16.94 -28.12 9.37
N ALA A 134 -15.69 -27.74 9.61
CA ALA A 134 -15.38 -26.51 10.32
C ALA A 134 -15.89 -25.28 9.55
N VAL A 135 -16.83 -24.55 10.17
CA VAL A 135 -17.44 -23.33 9.63
C VAL A 135 -17.12 -22.10 10.47
N GLY A 136 -16.42 -22.24 11.59
CA GLY A 136 -16.10 -21.09 12.41
C GLY A 136 -15.25 -21.38 13.64
N ARG A 137 -15.03 -20.35 14.46
CA ARG A 137 -14.37 -20.41 15.76
C ARG A 137 -15.06 -19.49 16.76
N ALA A 138 -15.23 -19.96 17.99
CA ALA A 138 -15.60 -19.15 19.13
C ALA A 138 -14.36 -18.95 20.02
N ILE A 139 -14.07 -17.71 20.42
CA ILE A 139 -12.92 -17.34 21.24
C ILE A 139 -13.44 -16.69 22.51
N TYR A 140 -13.29 -17.39 23.62
CA TYR A 140 -13.73 -16.96 24.95
C TYR A 140 -12.56 -16.35 25.71
N ARG A 141 -12.71 -15.11 26.14
CA ARG A 141 -11.71 -14.44 26.97
C ARG A 141 -12.02 -14.57 28.47
N PRO A 142 -11.00 -14.48 29.35
CA PRO A 142 -11.20 -14.53 30.80
C PRO A 142 -12.07 -13.41 31.37
N ASP A 143 -12.22 -12.29 30.66
CA ASP A 143 -13.07 -11.15 31.04
C ASP A 143 -14.55 -11.33 30.62
N GLY A 144 -14.90 -12.48 30.02
CA GLY A 144 -16.25 -12.79 29.56
C GLY A 144 -16.56 -12.29 28.14
N ARG A 145 -15.65 -11.56 27.49
CA ARG A 145 -15.83 -11.18 26.08
C ARG A 145 -15.63 -12.38 25.17
N THR A 146 -16.51 -12.51 24.19
CA THR A 146 -16.49 -13.62 23.23
C THR A 146 -16.47 -13.08 21.81
N LEU A 147 -15.52 -13.59 21.00
CA LEU A 147 -15.58 -13.45 19.54
C LEU A 147 -16.19 -14.70 18.95
N VAL A 148 -17.09 -14.51 18.00
CA VAL A 148 -17.51 -15.60 17.12
C VAL A 148 -17.17 -15.21 15.70
N TYR A 149 -16.31 -16.02 15.07
CA TYR A 149 -16.04 -15.97 13.64
C TYR A 149 -16.74 -17.14 12.97
N VAL A 150 -17.56 -16.86 11.95
CA VAL A 150 -18.30 -17.88 11.21
C VAL A 150 -18.25 -17.56 9.71
N ASP A 151 -17.90 -18.55 8.90
CA ASP A 151 -17.82 -18.50 7.45
C ASP A 151 -19.01 -19.25 6.83
N LEU A 152 -20.22 -18.71 7.07
CA LEU A 152 -21.45 -19.17 6.46
C LEU A 152 -21.79 -18.35 5.21
N PRO A 153 -22.56 -18.91 4.26
CA PRO A 153 -23.11 -18.14 3.15
C PRO A 153 -23.99 -16.99 3.67
N PRO A 154 -24.25 -15.93 2.87
CA PRO A 154 -25.21 -14.89 3.26
C PRO A 154 -26.58 -15.50 3.56
N PRO A 155 -27.30 -15.01 4.60
CA PRO A 155 -28.61 -15.53 4.92
C PRO A 155 -29.61 -15.27 3.77
N PRO A 156 -30.60 -16.14 3.56
CA PRO A 156 -31.66 -15.90 2.58
C PRO A 156 -32.42 -14.59 2.86
N PRO A 157 -33.06 -13.97 1.85
CA PRO A 157 -33.88 -12.78 2.05
C PRO A 157 -34.94 -12.97 3.14
N GLY A 158 -35.03 -12.03 4.09
CA GLY A 158 -35.95 -12.08 5.23
C GLY A 158 -35.48 -12.96 6.40
N LYS A 159 -34.22 -13.40 6.38
CA LYS A 159 -33.59 -14.17 7.47
C LYS A 159 -32.28 -13.52 7.94
N THR A 160 -31.85 -13.88 9.14
CA THR A 160 -30.60 -13.46 9.78
C THR A 160 -29.97 -14.63 10.52
N TYR A 161 -28.68 -14.55 10.85
CA TYR A 161 -28.10 -15.50 11.79
C TYR A 161 -28.24 -14.99 13.22
N GLN A 162 -28.52 -15.89 14.16
CA GLN A 162 -28.62 -15.58 15.58
C GLN A 162 -27.65 -16.45 16.38
N LEU A 163 -26.98 -15.82 17.34
CA LEU A 163 -26.17 -16.52 18.32
C LEU A 163 -27.02 -16.95 19.53
N TRP A 164 -26.61 -18.06 20.12
CA TRP A 164 -27.20 -18.58 21.36
C TRP A 164 -26.11 -18.93 22.35
N GLY A 165 -26.23 -18.42 23.57
CA GLY A 165 -25.43 -18.90 24.69
C GLY A 165 -26.07 -20.18 25.20
N VAL A 166 -25.27 -21.23 25.40
CA VAL A 166 -25.75 -22.54 25.83
C VAL A 166 -25.09 -22.98 27.12
N ASN A 167 -25.90 -23.55 28.01
CA ASN A 167 -25.46 -24.25 29.22
C ASN A 167 -26.38 -25.45 29.45
N GLN A 168 -25.88 -26.66 29.19
CA GLN A 168 -26.69 -27.87 29.24
C GLN A 168 -27.93 -27.76 28.33
N ALA A 169 -29.13 -27.67 28.91
CA ALA A 169 -30.39 -27.52 28.18
C ALA A 169 -30.90 -26.07 28.11
N ASP A 170 -30.25 -25.14 28.82
CA ASP A 170 -30.65 -23.73 28.84
C ASP A 170 -30.01 -22.98 27.67
N HIS A 171 -30.82 -22.14 27.02
CA HIS A 171 -30.40 -21.27 25.93
C HIS A 171 -30.74 -19.81 26.26
N VAL A 172 -29.84 -18.90 25.92
CA VAL A 172 -30.08 -17.45 25.97
C VAL A 172 -29.85 -16.84 24.59
N ALA A 173 -30.77 -15.98 24.17
CA ALA A 173 -30.63 -15.23 22.94
C ALA A 173 -29.44 -14.26 23.03
N LEU A 174 -28.55 -14.32 22.04
CA LEU A 174 -27.44 -13.39 21.83
C LEU A 174 -27.71 -12.59 20.55
N PRO A 175 -26.83 -11.62 20.18
CA PRO A 175 -27.08 -10.76 19.02
C PRO A 175 -27.30 -11.53 17.71
N THR A 176 -28.15 -10.97 16.86
CA THR A 176 -28.26 -11.36 15.46
C THR A 176 -27.16 -10.70 14.63
N PHE A 177 -26.82 -11.30 13.48
CA PHE A 177 -25.73 -10.84 12.64
C PHE A 177 -25.88 -11.28 11.18
N GLU A 178 -25.32 -10.46 10.28
CA GLU A 178 -25.20 -10.75 8.84
C GLU A 178 -23.74 -10.88 8.39
N GLY A 179 -22.79 -10.46 9.23
CA GLY A 179 -21.36 -10.49 8.94
C GLY A 179 -20.70 -11.82 9.30
N LYS A 180 -19.36 -11.84 9.23
CA LYS A 180 -18.57 -13.02 9.65
C LYS A 180 -18.08 -12.98 11.09
N PHE A 181 -18.17 -11.82 11.73
CA PHE A 181 -17.63 -11.58 13.07
C PHE A 181 -18.70 -10.97 13.96
N VAL A 182 -18.84 -11.51 15.16
CA VAL A 182 -19.75 -10.99 16.19
C VAL A 182 -19.01 -10.89 17.51
N GLU A 183 -19.11 -9.72 18.15
CA GLU A 183 -18.65 -9.49 19.51
C GLU A 183 -19.83 -9.45 20.46
N PHE A 184 -19.71 -10.12 21.60
CA PHE A 184 -20.63 -9.96 22.71
C PHE A 184 -19.94 -10.31 24.02
N THR A 185 -20.59 -10.00 25.14
CA THR A 185 -20.18 -10.48 26.46
C THR A 185 -21.05 -11.67 26.81
N MET A 186 -20.43 -12.81 27.10
CA MET A 186 -21.16 -14.03 27.46
C MET A 186 -21.93 -13.81 28.77
N PRO A 187 -23.25 -14.03 28.80
CA PRO A 187 -24.02 -13.95 30.04
C PRO A 187 -23.52 -14.97 31.07
N PRO A 188 -23.52 -14.62 32.38
CA PRO A 188 -23.08 -15.53 33.42
C PRO A 188 -23.85 -16.85 33.38
N GLY A 189 -23.14 -17.97 33.53
CA GLY A 189 -23.71 -19.32 33.52
C GLY A 189 -23.73 -19.98 32.15
N PHE A 190 -23.52 -19.25 31.05
CA PHE A 190 -23.43 -19.84 29.70
C PHE A 190 -21.97 -20.08 29.30
N GLN A 191 -21.72 -21.21 28.63
CA GLN A 191 -20.35 -21.68 28.35
C GLN A 191 -20.12 -21.95 26.86
N GLU A 192 -21.17 -22.23 26.10
CA GLU A 192 -21.06 -22.60 24.68
C GLU A 192 -21.80 -21.62 23.79
N VAL A 193 -21.44 -21.62 22.51
CA VAL A 193 -22.09 -20.78 21.49
C VAL A 193 -22.61 -21.64 20.36
N HIS A 194 -23.90 -21.50 20.06
CA HIS A 194 -24.52 -22.06 18.87
C HIS A 194 -24.91 -20.95 17.90
N VAL A 195 -24.96 -21.27 16.60
CA VAL A 195 -25.44 -20.37 15.55
C VAL A 195 -26.66 -21.00 14.90
N THR A 196 -27.75 -20.25 14.82
CA THR A 196 -28.96 -20.66 14.07
C THR A 196 -29.33 -19.65 12.99
N GLU A 197 -30.09 -20.10 12.01
CA GLU A 197 -30.74 -19.25 11.02
C GLU A 197 -32.16 -18.91 11.50
N GLU A 198 -32.48 -17.62 11.62
CA GLU A 198 -33.73 -17.13 12.20
C GLU A 198 -34.41 -16.11 11.27
N PRO A 199 -35.72 -15.84 11.42
CA PRO A 199 -36.38 -14.75 10.72
C PRO A 199 -35.75 -13.38 11.02
N GLU A 200 -35.94 -12.41 10.12
CA GLU A 200 -35.52 -11.03 10.34
C GLU A 200 -36.08 -10.49 11.67
N GLY A 201 -35.19 -10.00 12.56
CA GLY A 201 -35.52 -9.60 13.93
C GLY A 201 -35.20 -10.64 15.01
N GLY A 202 -34.85 -11.87 14.61
CA GLY A 202 -34.48 -12.96 15.52
C GLY A 202 -35.68 -13.72 16.11
N SER A 203 -35.37 -14.70 16.95
CA SER A 203 -36.33 -15.58 17.60
C SER A 203 -36.14 -15.64 19.12
N PRO A 204 -37.19 -15.96 19.89
CA PRO A 204 -37.10 -16.24 21.32
C PRO A 204 -36.52 -17.62 21.64
N PHE A 205 -36.54 -18.56 20.66
CA PHE A 205 -35.98 -19.91 20.78
C PHE A 205 -35.23 -20.30 19.50
N PRO A 206 -34.21 -21.19 19.58
CA PRO A 206 -33.46 -21.65 18.41
C PRO A 206 -34.29 -22.60 17.53
N HIS A 207 -34.30 -22.39 16.21
CA HIS A 207 -35.06 -23.26 15.28
C HIS A 207 -34.17 -24.11 14.36
N GLU A 208 -33.23 -23.50 13.64
CA GLU A 208 -32.46 -24.17 12.59
C GLU A 208 -30.96 -24.02 12.84
N ILE A 209 -30.35 -25.05 13.41
CA ILE A 209 -28.93 -25.03 13.83
C ILE A 209 -28.02 -25.06 12.60
N ARG A 210 -27.08 -24.11 12.52
CA ARG A 210 -26.10 -23.98 11.43
C ARG A 210 -24.67 -24.18 11.88
N ALA A 211 -24.36 -23.92 13.15
CA ALA A 211 -23.05 -24.21 13.69
C ALA A 211 -23.10 -24.55 15.18
N LEU A 212 -22.37 -25.60 15.57
CA LEU A 212 -22.22 -26.09 16.94
C LEU A 212 -20.74 -26.23 17.32
N PRO A 213 -20.38 -26.15 18.61
CA PRO A 213 -19.05 -26.53 19.09
C PRO A 213 -18.72 -27.96 18.66
N ARG A 214 -17.47 -28.18 18.26
CA ARG A 214 -16.96 -29.52 17.98
C ARG A 214 -16.59 -30.20 19.30
N ASP A 215 -17.24 -31.33 19.59
CA ASP A 215 -16.89 -32.25 20.68
C ASP A 215 -15.46 -32.82 20.55
#